data_AF-A0A9E6NW81-F1
#
_entry.id   AF-A0A9E6NW81-F1
#
_cell.length_a   1.000
_cell.length_b   1.000
_cell.length_c   1.000
_cell.angle_alpha   90.00
_cell.angle_beta   90.00
_cell.angle_gamma   90.00
#
_symmetry.space_group_name_H-M   'P 1'
#
loop_
_entity.id
_entity.type
_entity.pdbx_description
1 polymer ?
#
loop_
_entity_poly.entity_id
_entity_poly.type
_entity_poly.pdbx_seq_one_letter_code
_entity_poly.pdbx_strand_id
1 'polypeptide(L)'
;MAVFPISTLEFLCKSYPPTLTVEQVSEITSEQPQTIRNLVSQGRYRIPSFKIGRKRVFRLVDVADFIDRQFQADPSHPSHLKPRRGRPTKIEQMARRRPAEDVLPLTTHVSGG
;
A
#
# COMPACT_ATOMS: atom_id res chain seq x y z
N MET A 1 -4.66 16.97 6.00
CA MET A 1 -4.81 15.60 5.46
C MET A 1 -3.40 15.12 5.14
N ALA A 2 -2.87 14.15 5.87
CA ALA A 2 -1.52 13.65 5.61
C ALA A 2 -1.56 12.78 4.36
N VAL A 3 -0.96 13.30 3.28
CA VAL A 3 -0.73 12.55 2.06
C VAL A 3 0.52 11.72 2.34
N PHE A 4 0.40 10.40 2.50
CA PHE A 4 1.57 9.51 2.50
C PHE A 4 1.62 8.78 1.16
N PRO A 5 2.23 9.37 0.10
CA PRO A 5 2.57 8.63 -1.09
C PRO A 5 3.98 8.04 -0.94
N ILE A 6 4.35 7.58 0.26
CA ILE A 6 5.61 6.88 0.49
C ILE A 6 5.21 5.42 0.57
N SER A 7 5.68 4.60 -0.38
CA SER A 7 5.46 3.15 -0.32
C SER A 7 5.97 2.61 1.02
N THR A 8 5.28 1.63 1.61
CA THR A 8 5.68 1.04 2.91
C THR A 8 7.15 0.60 2.87
N LEU A 9 7.60 0.09 1.72
CA LEU A 9 8.99 -0.23 1.44
C LEU A 9 9.93 0.97 1.61
N GLU A 10 9.65 2.10 0.96
CA GLU A 10 10.48 3.31 1.05
C GLU A 10 10.52 3.86 2.49
N PHE A 11 9.40 3.76 3.22
CA PHE A 11 9.36 4.14 4.63
C PHE A 11 10.27 3.24 5.47
N LEU A 12 10.16 1.92 5.34
CA LEU A 12 10.96 0.96 6.11
C LEU A 12 12.46 1.03 5.78
N CYS A 13 12.82 1.27 4.52
CA CYS A 13 14.22 1.42 4.09
C CYS A 13 14.97 2.57 4.78
N LYS A 14 14.27 3.58 5.31
CA LYS A 14 14.89 4.70 6.04
C LYS A 14 15.36 4.32 7.45
N SER A 15 14.76 3.29 8.04
CA SER A 15 14.96 2.93 9.46
C SER A 15 15.56 1.55 9.66
N TYR A 16 15.45 0.66 8.67
CA TYR A 16 15.83 -0.73 8.82
C TYR A 16 16.77 -1.22 7.71
N PRO A 17 17.64 -2.21 8.03
CA PRO A 17 18.48 -2.88 7.04
C PRO A 17 17.65 -3.74 6.06
N PRO A 18 18.19 -4.10 4.88
CA PRO A 18 17.48 -4.90 3.89
C PRO A 18 17.10 -6.31 4.39
N THR A 19 17.78 -6.80 5.42
CA THR A 19 17.48 -8.07 6.09
C THR A 19 17.11 -7.82 7.55
N LEU A 20 15.95 -8.30 7.96
CA LEU A 20 15.38 -8.07 9.28
C LEU A 20 15.54 -9.29 10.19
N THR A 21 15.81 -9.06 11.47
CA THR A 21 15.74 -10.11 12.50
C THR A 21 14.30 -10.37 12.95
N VAL A 22 14.09 -11.42 13.74
CA VAL A 22 12.77 -11.73 14.33
C VAL A 22 12.27 -10.57 15.21
N GLU A 23 13.17 -9.93 15.94
CA GLU A 23 12.86 -8.82 16.84
C GLU A 23 12.41 -7.59 16.04
N GLN A 24 13.08 -7.28 14.92
CA GLN A 24 12.66 -6.17 14.06
C GLN A 24 11.34 -6.46 13.35
N VAL A 25 11.12 -7.70 12.90
CA VAL A 25 9.81 -8.09 12.32
C VAL A 25 8.71 -8.00 13.37
N SER A 26 9.00 -8.35 14.62
CA SER A 26 8.07 -8.18 15.75
C SER A 26 7.69 -6.72 15.97
N GLU A 27 8.66 -5.80 15.95
CA GLU A 27 8.40 -4.36 16.07
C GLU A 27 7.51 -3.85 14.92
N ILE A 28 7.81 -4.27 13.68
CA ILE A 28 7.10 -3.81 12.48
C ILE A 28 5.68 -4.38 12.42
N THR A 29 5.50 -5.67 12.71
CA THR A 29 4.20 -6.37 12.59
C THR A 29 3.36 -6.31 13.87
N SER A 30 3.94 -5.80 14.96
CA SER A 30 3.36 -5.84 16.32
C SER A 30 3.04 -7.26 16.83
N GLU A 31 3.62 -8.31 16.22
CA GLU A 31 3.49 -9.69 16.67
C GLU A 31 4.57 -10.01 17.72
N GLN A 32 4.27 -10.88 18.70
CA GLN A 32 5.26 -11.27 19.71
C GLN A 32 6.40 -12.10 19.10
N PRO A 33 7.69 -11.85 19.45
CA PRO A 33 8.82 -12.56 18.85
C PRO A 33 8.73 -14.08 19.00
N GLN A 34 8.23 -14.57 20.13
CA GLN A 34 8.08 -16.01 20.36
C GLN A 34 7.00 -16.63 19.45
N THR A 35 5.91 -15.91 19.19
CA THR A 35 4.87 -16.33 18.25
C THR A 35 5.45 -16.48 16.84
N ILE A 36 6.24 -15.50 16.39
CA ILE A 36 6.93 -15.56 15.10
C ILE A 36 7.83 -16.80 15.03
N ARG A 37 8.66 -17.04 16.05
CA ARG A 37 9.55 -18.22 16.08
C ARG A 37 8.77 -19.54 16.00
N ASN A 38 7.67 -19.65 16.74
CA ASN A 38 6.81 -20.84 16.75
C ASN A 38 6.13 -21.07 15.39
N LEU A 39 5.56 -20.03 14.79
CA LEU A 39 4.91 -20.14 13.49
C LEU A 39 5.91 -20.47 12.38
N VAL A 40 7.12 -19.92 12.48
CA VAL A 40 8.17 -20.22 11.51
C VAL A 40 8.70 -21.63 11.66
N SER A 41 8.89 -22.15 12.88
CA SER A 41 9.30 -23.54 13.08
C SER A 41 8.26 -24.54 12.55
N GLN A 42 6.98 -24.16 12.58
CA GLN A 42 5.87 -24.91 12.00
C GLN A 42 5.70 -24.72 10.47
N GLY A 43 6.45 -23.81 9.85
CA GLY A 43 6.28 -23.47 8.43
C GLY A 43 4.96 -22.75 8.11
N ARG A 44 4.30 -22.17 9.12
CA ARG A 44 2.97 -21.53 9.02
C ARG A 44 3.03 -20.01 9.03
N TYR A 45 4.22 -19.44 9.18
CA TYR A 45 4.37 -17.99 9.19
C TYR A 45 4.15 -17.40 7.80
N ARG A 46 3.42 -16.28 7.74
CA ARG A 46 2.93 -15.69 6.49
C ARG A 46 4.04 -15.06 5.65
N ILE A 47 5.09 -14.57 6.31
CA ILE A 47 6.21 -13.88 5.66
C ILE A 47 7.34 -14.89 5.42
N PRO A 48 7.86 -15.03 4.18
CA PRO A 48 8.99 -15.88 3.89
C PRO A 48 10.21 -15.53 4.76
N SER A 49 10.86 -16.57 5.30
CA SER A 49 12.08 -16.41 6.07
C SER A 49 13.17 -17.32 5.53
N PHE A 50 14.42 -16.91 5.74
CA PHE A 50 15.59 -17.66 5.31
C PHE A 50 16.67 -17.61 6.39
N LYS A 51 17.70 -18.44 6.24
CA LYS A 51 18.81 -18.51 7.19
C LYS A 51 20.02 -17.79 6.62
N ILE A 52 20.66 -16.98 7.46
CA ILE A 52 22.02 -16.47 7.25
C ILE A 52 22.87 -16.97 8.41
N GLY A 53 23.72 -17.97 8.13
CA GLY A 53 24.43 -18.72 9.17
C GLY A 53 23.46 -19.38 10.14
N ARG A 54 23.61 -19.08 11.44
CA ARG A 54 22.73 -19.60 12.52
C ARG A 54 21.47 -18.75 12.75
N LYS A 55 21.42 -17.53 12.19
CA LYS A 55 20.32 -16.59 12.42
C LYS A 55 19.22 -16.80 11.39
N ARG A 56 17.97 -16.68 11.84
CA ARG A 56 16.82 -16.61 10.95
C ARG A 56 16.47 -15.15 10.68
N VAL A 57 16.31 -14.82 9.41
CA VAL A 57 16.08 -13.45 8.94
C VAL A 57 14.97 -13.41 7.88
N PHE A 58 14.49 -12.20 7.62
CA PHE A 58 13.43 -11.88 6.67
C PHE A 58 13.92 -10.81 5.71
N ARG A 59 13.45 -10.81 4.46
CA ARG A 59 13.74 -9.70 3.56
C ARG A 59 12.81 -8.55 3.88
N LEU A 60 13.33 -7.33 3.93
CA LEU A 60 12.54 -6.14 4.20
C LEU A 60 11.42 -5.96 3.15
N VAL A 61 11.71 -6.27 1.88
CA VAL A 61 10.75 -6.22 0.78
C VAL A 61 9.54 -7.13 1.04
N ASP A 62 9.77 -8.38 1.45
CA ASP A 62 8.66 -9.32 1.71
C ASP A 62 7.78 -8.87 2.89
N VAL A 63 8.38 -8.24 3.90
CA VAL A 63 7.67 -7.67 5.05
C VAL A 63 6.83 -6.47 4.62
N ALA A 64 7.38 -5.57 3.80
CA ALA A 64 6.66 -4.44 3.24
C ALA A 64 5.45 -4.90 2.39
N ASP A 65 5.68 -5.85 1.48
CA ASP A 65 4.63 -6.42 0.62
C ASP A 65 3.53 -7.11 1.43
N PHE A 66 3.86 -7.69 2.59
CA PHE A 66 2.87 -8.27 3.48
C PHE A 66 1.97 -7.20 4.08
N ILE A 67 2.54 -6.11 4.60
CA ILE A 67 1.79 -4.99 5.19
C ILE A 67 0.88 -4.34 4.15
N ASP A 68 1.40 -4.10 2.94
CA ASP A 68 0.61 -3.49 1.86
C ASP A 68 -0.59 -4.37 1.48
N ARG A 69 -0.40 -5.70 1.45
CA ARG A 69 -1.51 -6.64 1.24
C ARG A 69 -2.52 -6.64 2.39
N GLN A 70 -2.07 -6.53 3.64
CA GLN A 70 -2.98 -6.42 4.79
C GLN A 70 -3.79 -5.12 4.72
N PHE A 71 -3.14 -4.00 4.39
CA PHE A 71 -3.79 -2.71 4.24
C PHE A 71 -4.83 -2.72 3.12
N GLN A 72 -4.50 -3.31 1.96
CA GLN A 72 -5.45 -3.46 0.85
C GLN A 72 -6.60 -4.41 1.19
N ALA A 73 -6.35 -5.47 1.95
CA ALA A 73 -7.38 -6.43 2.34
C ALA A 73 -8.33 -5.90 3.45
N ASP A 74 -7.97 -4.80 4.11
CA ASP A 74 -8.77 -4.21 5.17
C ASP A 74 -10.16 -3.81 4.62
N PRO A 75 -11.27 -4.28 5.20
CA PRO A 75 -12.62 -3.90 4.77
C PRO A 75 -12.91 -2.39 4.96
N SER A 76 -12.15 -1.71 5.82
CA SER A 76 -12.24 -0.26 6.01
C SER A 76 -11.46 0.54 4.97
N HIS A 77 -10.70 -0.12 4.09
CA HIS A 77 -9.92 0.54 3.06
C HIS A 77 -10.83 1.36 2.13
N PRO A 78 -10.48 2.61 1.78
CA PRO A 78 -11.34 3.53 1.04
C PRO A 78 -11.79 2.99 -0.33
N SER A 79 -11.03 2.10 -0.95
CA SER A 79 -11.40 1.43 -2.21
C SER A 79 -12.54 0.42 -2.05
N HIS A 80 -12.77 -0.11 -0.85
CA HIS A 80 -13.80 -1.10 -0.55
C HIS A 80 -15.12 -0.47 -0.08
N LEU A 81 -15.11 0.82 0.26
CA LEU A 81 -16.29 1.54 0.66
C LEU A 81 -17.24 1.69 -0.52
N LYS A 82 -18.38 0.98 -0.47
CA LYS A 82 -19.46 1.18 -1.45
C LYS A 82 -19.91 2.65 -1.38
N PRO A 83 -20.06 3.33 -2.54
CA PRO A 83 -20.65 4.65 -2.58
C PRO A 83 -21.99 4.64 -1.83
N ARG A 84 -22.18 5.59 -0.92
CA ARG A 84 -23.41 5.69 -0.13
C ARG A 84 -24.59 5.82 -1.08
N ARG A 85 -25.52 4.86 -1.05
CA ARG A 85 -26.81 4.96 -1.75
C ARG A 85 -27.62 6.07 -1.06
N GLY A 86 -27.84 7.18 -1.77
CA GLY A 86 -28.59 8.32 -1.24
C GLY A 86 -28.54 9.55 -2.14
N ARG A 87 -29.07 10.66 -1.64
CA ARG A 87 -29.03 11.96 -2.32
C ARG A 87 -27.56 12.34 -2.59
N PRO A 88 -27.19 12.65 -3.85
CA PRO A 88 -25.83 13.05 -4.19
C PRO A 88 -25.35 14.20 -3.31
N THR A 89 -24.11 14.10 -2.84
CA THR A 89 -23.51 15.16 -2.02
C THR A 89 -23.28 16.41 -2.86
N LYS A 90 -23.19 17.59 -2.24
CA LYS A 90 -22.95 18.86 -2.95
C LYS A 90 -21.69 18.83 -3.81
N ILE A 91 -20.66 18.10 -3.37
CA ILE A 91 -19.39 17.90 -4.09
C ILE A 91 -19.61 17.06 -5.36
N GLU A 92 -20.35 15.95 -5.27
CA GLU A 92 -20.72 15.13 -6.44
C GLU A 92 -21.61 15.90 -7.43
N GLN A 93 -22.52 16.75 -6.93
CA GLN A 93 -23.35 17.62 -7.78
C GLN A 93 -22.50 18.65 -8.54
N MET A 94 -21.48 19.22 -7.91
CA MET A 94 -20.54 20.14 -8.57
C MET A 94 -19.64 19.42 -9.58
N ALA A 95 -19.17 18.20 -9.28
CA ALA A 95 -18.38 17.39 -10.20
C ALA A 95 -19.17 16.99 -11.46
N ARG A 96 -20.46 16.61 -11.32
CA ARG A 96 -21.35 16.33 -12.47
C ARG A 96 -21.65 17.56 -13.33
N ARG A 97 -21.55 18.76 -12.77
CA ARG A 97 -21.76 20.04 -13.48
C ARG A 97 -20.54 20.53 -14.24
N ARG A 98 -19.40 19.83 -14.17
CA ARG A 98 -18.23 20.11 -15.00
C ARG A 98 -18.13 19.11 -16.17
N PRO A 99 -18.89 19.25 -17.26
CA PRO A 99 -18.46 18.73 -18.54
C PRO A 99 -17.69 19.81 -19.32
N ALA A 100 -16.51 19.43 -19.81
CA ALA A 100 -15.81 20.00 -20.97
C ALA A 100 -15.43 21.50 -20.95
N GLU A 101 -14.39 21.86 -20.20
CA GLU A 101 -13.49 22.97 -20.58
C GLU A 101 -12.06 22.44 -20.61
N ASP A 102 -11.77 21.59 -21.61
CA ASP A 102 -10.40 21.28 -22.07
C ASP A 102 -10.51 20.48 -23.37
N VAL A 103 -11.08 21.10 -24.40
CA VAL A 103 -10.85 20.69 -25.79
C VAL A 103 -10.38 21.93 -26.53
N LEU A 104 -9.06 22.11 -26.59
CA LEU A 104 -8.43 23.07 -27.49
C LEU A 104 -8.77 22.68 -28.93
N PRO A 105 -9.41 23.54 -29.75
CA PRO A 105 -9.50 23.26 -31.17
C PRO A 105 -8.14 23.57 -31.81
N LEU A 106 -7.47 22.53 -32.30
CA LEU A 106 -6.39 22.64 -33.28
C LEU A 106 -7.01 23.25 -34.55
N THR A 107 -6.82 24.54 -34.79
CA THR A 107 -7.23 25.18 -36.05
C THR A 107 -6.26 24.79 -37.16
N THR A 108 -6.64 23.82 -37.98
CA THR A 108 -6.02 23.53 -39.27
C THR A 108 -6.26 24.70 -40.22
N HIS A 109 -5.21 25.45 -40.55
CA HIS A 109 -5.19 26.34 -41.71
C HIS A 109 -5.13 25.48 -42.99
N VAL A 110 -6.19 25.52 -43.80
CA VAL A 110 -6.17 25.06 -45.19
C VAL A 110 -6.64 26.23 -46.08
N SER A 111 -5.81 26.49 -47.08
CA SER A 111 -5.89 27.55 -48.10
C SER A 111 -6.98 27.30 -49.14
N GLY A 112 -7.53 28.36 -49.75
CA GLY A 112 -8.19 28.30 -51.06
C GLY A 112 -9.19 29.41 -51.33
N GLY A 113 -8.91 30.25 -52.33
CA GLY A 113 -9.86 31.20 -52.95
C GLY A 113 -9.20 32.46 -53.47
#